data_AF-A0A4Y2NWK6-F1
#
_entry.id   AF-A0A4Y2NWK6-F1
#
_cell.length_a   1.000
_cell.length_b   1.000
_cell.length_c   1.000
_cell.angle_alpha   90.00
_cell.angle_beta   90.00
_cell.angle_gamma   90.00
#
_symmetry.space_group_name_H-M   'P 1'
#
loop_
_entity.id
_entity.type
_entity.pdbx_description
1 polymer ?
#
loop_
_entity_poly.entity_id
_entity_poly.type
_entity_poly.pdbx_seq_one_letter_code
_entity_poly.pdbx_strand_id
1 'polypeptide(L)'
;MYRATNERADQLAKDATQHGQPYSHTKLPKPHIKGLLRKRMLEESQTSWKNGDTGRKIYNIMPSVSLRPTNWIREDVIFFSQHGPFPAYLKRFHLSDSDYCSCGGTGTSLCHRVYLYSVLAYEEVSAKLRTRMAEKGRQ
;
A
#
# COMPACT_ATOMS: atom_id res chain seq x y z
N MET A 1 -26.35 23.69 -1.61
CA MET A 1 -25.40 24.33 -0.67
C MET A 1 -23.93 24.32 -1.16
N TYR A 2 -23.65 24.31 -2.47
CA TYR A 2 -22.29 24.18 -3.03
C TYR A 2 -21.65 25.51 -3.53
N ARG A 3 -22.34 26.65 -3.39
CA ARG A 3 -21.93 27.91 -4.03
C ARG A 3 -20.99 28.78 -3.16
N ALA A 4 -21.06 28.65 -1.84
CA ALA A 4 -20.38 29.55 -0.88
C ALA A 4 -18.90 29.23 -0.62
N THR A 5 -18.43 28.01 -0.94
CA THR A 5 -17.04 27.61 -0.69
C THR A 5 -16.06 28.15 -1.74
N ASN A 6 -16.54 28.49 -2.94
CA ASN A 6 -15.67 28.94 -4.03
C ASN A 6 -15.50 30.47 -4.08
N GLU A 7 -16.42 31.22 -3.50
CA GLU A 7 -16.39 32.70 -3.49
C GLU A 7 -15.19 33.24 -2.69
N ARG A 8 -14.83 32.59 -1.58
CA ARG A 8 -13.65 32.98 -0.79
C ARG A 8 -12.35 32.70 -1.54
N ALA A 9 -12.26 31.57 -2.24
CA ALA A 9 -11.09 31.24 -3.05
C ALA A 9 -10.94 32.21 -4.23
N ASP A 10 -12.05 32.56 -4.87
CA ASP A 10 -12.08 33.51 -6.00
C ASP A 10 -11.72 34.93 -5.56
N GLN A 11 -12.18 35.35 -4.38
CA GLN A 11 -11.80 36.63 -3.79
C GLN A 11 -10.31 36.68 -3.44
N LEU A 12 -9.76 35.60 -2.87
CA LEU A 12 -8.33 35.50 -2.57
C LEU A 12 -7.49 35.53 -3.86
N ALA A 13 -7.96 34.94 -4.96
CA ALA A 13 -7.29 35.00 -6.26
C ALA A 13 -7.28 36.42 -6.85
N LYS A 14 -8.38 37.17 -6.72
CA LYS A 14 -8.50 38.57 -7.15
C LYS A 14 -7.57 39.48 -6.34
N ASP A 15 -7.57 39.34 -5.02
CA ASP A 15 -6.69 40.10 -4.12
C ASP A 15 -5.20 39.79 -4.40
N ALA A 16 -4.86 38.53 -4.65
CA ALA A 16 -3.50 38.13 -5.02
C ALA A 16 -3.03 38.70 -6.38
N THR A 17 -3.97 38.99 -7.29
CA THR A 17 -3.65 39.61 -8.58
C THR A 17 -3.43 41.12 -8.44
N GLN A 18 -4.17 41.80 -7.56
CA GLN A 18 -4.03 43.25 -7.32
C GLN A 18 -2.87 43.61 -6.38
N HIS A 19 -2.57 42.76 -5.40
CA HIS A 19 -1.57 43.02 -4.36
C HIS A 19 -0.38 42.05 -4.39
N GLY A 20 -0.32 41.15 -5.37
CA GLY A 20 0.78 40.22 -5.51
C GLY A 20 2.09 40.96 -5.70
N GLN A 21 3.02 40.85 -4.75
CA GLN A 21 4.40 41.23 -5.01
C GLN A 21 4.88 40.46 -6.24
N PRO A 22 5.62 41.10 -7.17
CA PRO A 22 6.26 40.37 -8.25
C PRO A 22 7.06 39.25 -7.62
N TYR A 23 6.73 37.99 -7.98
CA TYR A 23 7.47 36.84 -7.49
C TYR A 23 8.93 37.14 -7.82
N SER A 24 9.76 37.34 -6.79
CA SER A 24 11.16 37.65 -7.01
C SER A 24 11.72 36.54 -7.87
N HIS A 25 12.23 36.90 -9.05
CA HIS A 25 12.86 35.96 -9.96
C HIS A 25 13.95 35.25 -9.17
N THR A 26 13.65 34.02 -8.76
CA THR A 26 14.52 33.26 -7.88
C THR A 26 15.80 33.02 -8.69
N LYS A 27 16.94 33.57 -8.23
CA LYS A 27 18.21 33.55 -8.98
C LYS A 27 18.77 32.14 -9.24
N LEU A 28 18.10 31.11 -8.73
CA LEU A 28 18.52 29.73 -8.84
C LEU A 28 17.84 29.05 -10.04
N PRO A 29 18.61 28.38 -10.92
CA PRO A 29 18.04 27.60 -12.00
C PRO A 29 17.01 26.57 -11.48
N LYS A 30 15.90 26.38 -12.21
CA LYS A 30 14.85 25.40 -11.85
C LYS A 30 15.39 24.00 -11.49
N PRO A 31 16.38 23.42 -12.20
CA PRO A 31 16.96 22.13 -11.82
C PRO A 31 17.57 22.12 -10.42
N HIS A 32 18.17 23.22 -10.00
CA HIS A 32 18.78 23.38 -8.68
C HIS A 32 17.71 23.38 -7.58
N ILE A 33 16.65 24.19 -7.75
CA ILE A 33 15.52 24.22 -6.80
C ILE A 33 14.87 22.84 -6.70
N LYS A 34 14.64 22.17 -7.84
CA LYS A 34 14.09 20.81 -7.87
C LYS A 34 14.99 19.80 -7.15
N GLY A 35 16.31 19.92 -7.29
CA GLY A 35 17.29 19.10 -6.58
C GLY A 35 17.21 19.30 -5.06
N LEU A 36 17.17 20.55 -4.60
CA LEU A 36 17.03 20.89 -3.18
C LEU A 36 15.74 20.33 -2.57
N LEU A 37 14.61 20.51 -3.26
CA LEU A 37 13.31 20.00 -2.81
C LEU A 37 13.30 18.47 -2.72
N ARG A 38 13.83 17.78 -3.74
CA ARG A 38 13.93 16.31 -3.72
C ARG A 38 14.80 15.81 -2.58
N LYS A 39 15.94 16.47 -2.32
CA LYS A 39 16.84 16.11 -1.23
C LYS A 39 16.14 16.25 0.12
N ARG A 40 15.53 17.41 0.40
CA ARG A 40 14.80 17.66 1.64
C ARG A 40 13.65 16.66 1.83
N MET A 41 12.86 16.44 0.78
CA MET A 41 11.74 15.51 0.82
C MET A 41 12.21 14.08 1.16
N LEU A 42 13.34 13.63 0.60
CA LEU A 42 13.91 12.33 0.93
C LEU A 42 14.40 12.25 2.38
N GLU A 43 15.08 13.28 2.88
CA GLU A 43 15.59 13.33 4.26
C GLU A 43 14.45 13.30 5.29
N GLU A 44 13.39 14.09 5.06
CA GLU A 44 12.19 14.10 5.91
C GLU A 44 11.45 12.76 5.84
N SER A 45 11.26 12.21 4.63
CA SER A 45 10.62 10.91 4.44
C SER A 45 11.41 9.79 5.13
N GLN A 46 12.74 9.79 5.01
CA GLN A 46 13.60 8.80 5.64
C GLN A 46 13.57 8.91 7.16
N THR A 47 13.54 10.13 7.71
CA THR A 47 13.41 10.38 9.14
C THR A 47 12.08 9.84 9.66
N SER A 48 10.99 10.14 8.96
CA SER A 48 9.66 9.62 9.29
C SER A 48 9.62 8.09 9.19
N TRP A 49 10.22 7.50 8.15
CA TRP A 49 10.29 6.06 7.96
C TRP A 49 11.06 5.35 9.07
N LYS A 50 12.16 5.94 9.54
CA LYS A 50 12.97 5.39 10.63
C LYS A 50 12.26 5.44 11.97
N ASN A 51 11.57 6.54 12.26
CA ASN A 51 10.99 6.81 13.58
C ASN A 51 9.51 6.42 13.70
N GLY A 52 8.82 6.17 12.58
CA GLY A 52 7.41 5.81 12.55
C GLY A 52 7.16 4.34 12.87
N ASP A 53 5.99 4.07 13.44
CA ASP A 53 5.51 2.71 13.76
C ASP A 53 4.66 2.08 12.65
N THR A 54 4.17 2.89 11.71
CA THR A 54 3.39 2.35 10.58
C THR A 54 4.34 1.68 9.59
N GLY A 55 4.03 0.43 9.21
CA GLY A 55 4.81 -0.27 8.18
C GLY A 55 6.15 -0.85 8.66
N ARG A 56 6.38 -1.02 9.97
CA ARG A 56 7.64 -1.60 10.52
C ARG A 56 8.07 -2.92 9.87
N LYS A 57 7.11 -3.77 9.52
CA LYS A 57 7.40 -5.03 8.81
C LYS A 57 8.08 -4.79 7.46
N ILE A 58 7.66 -3.76 6.72
CA ILE A 58 8.28 -3.35 5.46
C ILE A 58 9.62 -2.66 5.73
N TYR A 59 9.73 -1.82 6.77
CA TYR A 59 10.99 -1.16 7.14
C TYR A 59 12.14 -2.17 7.34
N ASN A 60 11.85 -3.33 7.96
CA ASN A 60 12.84 -4.38 8.18
C ASN A 60 13.37 -5.01 6.87
N ILE A 61 12.62 -4.92 5.77
CA ILE A 61 13.01 -5.43 4.45
C ILE A 61 13.61 -4.30 3.60
N MET A 62 13.01 -3.10 3.68
CA MET A 62 13.39 -1.90 2.95
C MET A 62 13.55 -0.73 3.92
N PRO A 63 14.74 -0.58 4.54
CA PRO A 63 14.97 0.45 5.55
C PRO A 63 15.17 1.84 4.93
N SER A 64 15.44 1.92 3.62
CA SER A 64 15.71 3.16 2.91
C SER A 64 14.58 3.57 1.97
N VAL A 65 14.24 4.87 2.00
CA VAL A 65 13.35 5.51 1.04
C VAL A 65 14.16 5.88 -0.20
N SER A 66 13.65 5.55 -1.38
CA SER A 66 14.32 5.80 -2.65
C SER A 66 13.34 6.38 -3.67
N LEU A 67 13.83 7.27 -4.54
CA LEU A 67 13.10 7.72 -5.72
C LEU A 67 13.18 6.72 -6.88
N ARG A 68 14.09 5.75 -6.80
CA ARG A 68 14.21 4.69 -7.81
C ARG A 68 13.15 3.64 -7.52
N PRO A 69 12.37 3.21 -8.53
CA PRO A 69 11.49 2.07 -8.38
C PRO A 69 12.31 0.85 -7.92
N THR A 70 11.82 0.17 -6.89
CA THR A 70 12.39 -1.11 -6.48
C THR A 70 11.79 -2.21 -7.35
N ASN A 71 12.53 -3.29 -7.62
CA ASN A 71 12.09 -4.44 -8.43
C ASN A 71 11.02 -5.32 -7.75
N TRP A 72 10.19 -4.74 -6.88
CA TRP A 72 9.14 -5.47 -6.19
C TRP A 72 7.99 -5.74 -7.16
N ILE A 73 7.59 -6.99 -7.28
CA ILE A 73 6.37 -7.35 -8.00
C ILE A 73 5.15 -6.90 -7.18
N ARG A 74 4.03 -6.69 -7.86
CA ARG A 74 2.79 -6.16 -7.27
C ARG A 74 2.32 -7.03 -6.10
N GLU A 75 2.46 -8.34 -6.22
CA GLU A 75 2.04 -9.34 -5.25
C GLU A 75 2.82 -9.20 -3.94
N ASP A 76 4.12 -8.95 -4.00
CA ASP A 76 4.97 -8.76 -2.82
C ASP A 76 4.59 -7.48 -2.08
N VAL A 77 4.35 -6.39 -2.82
CA VAL A 77 3.90 -5.12 -2.23
C VAL A 77 2.58 -5.33 -1.49
N ILE A 78 1.59 -5.97 -2.12
CA ILE A 78 0.29 -6.30 -1.51
C ILE A 78 0.49 -7.19 -0.27
N PHE A 79 1.30 -8.23 -0.38
CA PHE A 79 1.52 -9.21 0.67
C PHE A 79 2.20 -8.62 1.92
N PHE A 80 3.32 -7.92 1.76
CA PHE A 80 4.11 -7.37 2.87
C PHE A 80 3.49 -6.12 3.48
N SER A 81 2.83 -5.30 2.67
CA SER A 81 2.07 -4.16 3.18
C SER A 81 0.78 -4.59 3.89
N GLN A 82 0.31 -5.82 3.65
CA GLN A 82 -1.00 -6.30 4.07
C GLN A 82 -2.14 -5.44 3.51
N HIS A 83 -1.93 -4.77 2.38
CA HIS A 83 -2.99 -4.08 1.64
C HIS A 83 -3.71 -5.03 0.70
N GLY A 84 -4.94 -4.71 0.32
CA GLY A 84 -5.70 -5.46 -0.70
C GLY A 84 -6.91 -6.20 -0.12
N PRO A 85 -7.39 -7.27 -0.77
CA PRO A 85 -8.63 -7.95 -0.40
C PRO A 85 -8.48 -8.87 0.82
N PHE A 86 -7.76 -8.42 1.84
CA PHE A 86 -7.55 -9.17 3.08
C PHE A 86 -8.58 -8.70 4.13
N PRO A 87 -9.32 -9.62 4.79
CA PRO A 87 -10.34 -9.23 5.78
C PRO A 87 -9.83 -8.26 6.85
N ALA A 88 -8.61 -8.44 7.34
CA ALA A 88 -7.99 -7.55 8.32
C ALA A 88 -7.77 -6.12 7.76
N TYR A 89 -7.41 -6.01 6.49
CA TYR A 89 -7.27 -4.71 5.82
C TYR A 89 -8.64 -4.05 5.63
N LEU A 90 -9.62 -4.80 5.13
CA LEU A 90 -10.97 -4.28 4.90
C LEU A 90 -11.63 -3.82 6.21
N LYS A 91 -11.46 -4.57 7.31
CA LYS A 91 -11.95 -4.20 8.64
C LYS A 91 -11.32 -2.89 9.15
N ARG A 92 -10.01 -2.73 8.96
CA ARG A 92 -9.28 -1.50 9.36
C ARG A 92 -9.82 -0.24 8.68
N PHE A 93 -10.30 -0.34 7.45
CA PHE A 93 -10.87 0.77 6.69
C PHE A 93 -12.40 0.82 6.75
N HIS A 94 -13.03 0.07 7.66
CA HIS A 94 -14.48 0.02 7.84
C HIS A 94 -15.23 -0.39 6.56
N LEU A 95 -14.60 -1.22 5.72
CA LEU A 95 -15.20 -1.81 4.52
C LEU A 95 -15.73 -3.23 4.76
N SER A 96 -15.43 -3.81 5.92
CA SER A 96 -15.92 -5.12 6.38
C SER A 96 -16.19 -5.06 7.88
N ASP A 97 -17.16 -5.86 8.34
CA ASP A 97 -17.49 -6.00 9.75
C ASP A 97 -16.62 -7.04 10.48
N SER A 98 -15.90 -7.88 9.73
CA SER A 98 -15.04 -8.94 10.30
C SER A 98 -13.64 -8.90 9.71
N ASP A 99 -12.65 -9.18 10.55
CA ASP A 99 -11.26 -9.43 10.15
C ASP A 99 -10.93 -10.93 10.04
N TYR A 100 -11.89 -11.83 10.26
CA TYR A 100 -11.66 -13.27 10.19
C TYR A 100 -11.58 -13.78 8.74
N CYS A 101 -10.74 -14.79 8.53
CA CYS A 101 -10.70 -15.58 7.30
C CYS A 101 -11.48 -16.88 7.48
N SER A 102 -11.90 -17.51 6.38
CA SER A 102 -12.42 -18.87 6.34
C SER A 102 -11.47 -19.91 6.98
N CYS A 103 -10.18 -19.58 7.14
CA CYS A 103 -9.20 -20.38 7.88
C CYS A 103 -9.44 -20.39 9.41
N GLY A 104 -10.35 -19.57 9.94
CA GLY A 104 -10.61 -19.38 11.37
C GLY A 104 -9.64 -18.42 12.08
N GLY A 105 -8.54 -18.05 11.42
CA GLY A 105 -7.59 -17.03 11.91
C GLY A 105 -7.90 -15.62 11.39
N THR A 106 -7.11 -14.64 11.84
CA THR A 106 -7.15 -13.27 11.31
C THR A 106 -6.78 -13.28 9.82
N GLY A 107 -7.64 -12.70 8.99
CA GLY A 107 -7.53 -12.58 7.54
C GLY A 107 -6.47 -11.59 7.10
N THR A 108 -5.23 -11.92 7.45
CA THR A 108 -4.01 -11.32 6.94
C THR A 108 -3.57 -12.01 5.64
N SER A 109 -2.61 -11.41 4.94
CA SER A 109 -1.98 -12.01 3.77
C SER A 109 -1.37 -13.39 4.04
N LEU A 110 -0.87 -13.62 5.26
CA LEU A 110 -0.32 -14.90 5.70
C LEU A 110 -1.38 -15.98 5.86
N CYS A 111 -2.49 -15.74 6.56
CA CYS A 111 -3.55 -16.75 6.69
C CYS A 111 -4.13 -17.10 5.31
N HIS A 112 -4.31 -16.12 4.42
CA HIS A 112 -4.78 -16.40 3.05
C HIS A 112 -3.84 -17.34 2.30
N ARG A 113 -2.52 -17.10 2.39
CA ARG A 113 -1.51 -17.96 1.76
C ARG A 113 -1.49 -19.37 2.36
N VAL A 114 -1.49 -19.47 3.70
CA VAL A 114 -1.50 -20.77 4.40
C VAL A 114 -2.75 -21.57 4.06
N TYR A 115 -3.91 -20.91 4.03
CA TYR A 115 -5.17 -21.53 3.64
C TYR A 115 -5.13 -22.05 2.20
N LEU A 116 -4.61 -21.26 1.25
CA LEU A 116 -4.48 -21.72 -0.13
C LEU A 116 -3.55 -22.94 -0.23
N TYR A 117 -2.41 -22.94 0.46
CA TYR A 117 -1.51 -24.10 0.46
C TYR A 117 -2.16 -25.34 1.08
N SER A 118 -2.90 -25.22 2.18
CA SER A 118 -3.56 -26.37 2.81
C SER A 118 -4.67 -26.94 1.93
N VAL A 119 -5.46 -26.09 1.26
CA VAL A 119 -6.49 -26.51 0.30
C VAL A 119 -5.86 -27.25 -0.89
N LEU A 120 -4.79 -26.69 -1.47
CA LEU A 120 -4.08 -27.33 -2.58
C LEU A 120 -3.49 -28.70 -2.18
N ALA A 121 -2.87 -28.78 -1.00
CA ALA A 121 -2.34 -30.04 -0.48
C ALA A 121 -3.46 -31.07 -0.25
N TYR A 122 -4.61 -30.64 0.28
CA TYR A 122 -5.76 -31.51 0.47
C TYR A 122 -6.30 -32.05 -0.86
N GLU A 123 -6.46 -31.18 -1.87
CA GLU A 123 -6.93 -31.60 -3.20
C GLU A 123 -5.97 -32.59 -3.86
N GLU A 124 -4.65 -32.40 -3.72
CA GLU A 124 -3.65 -33.34 -4.23
C GLU A 124 -3.76 -34.72 -3.56
N VAL A 125 -3.88 -34.74 -2.22
CA VAL A 125 -4.06 -36.00 -1.47
C VAL A 125 -5.38 -36.66 -1.84
N SER A 126 -6.46 -35.89 -1.95
CA SER A 126 -7.79 -36.36 -2.34
C SER A 126 -7.78 -36.97 -3.74
N ALA A 127 -7.12 -36.31 -4.71
CA ALA A 127 -6.95 -36.84 -6.06
C ALA A 127 -6.18 -38.17 -6.07
N LYS A 128 -5.07 -38.27 -5.33
CA LYS A 128 -4.29 -39.51 -5.19
C LYS A 128 -5.11 -40.65 -4.55
N LEU A 129 -5.98 -40.33 -3.59
CA LEU A 129 -6.85 -41.32 -2.97
C LEU A 129 -7.93 -41.80 -3.96
N ARG A 130 -8.56 -40.87 -4.71
CA ARG A 130 -9.55 -41.19 -5.74
C ARG A 130 -8.95 -42.09 -6.83
N THR A 131 -7.73 -41.83 -7.29
CA THR A 131 -7.07 -42.67 -8.31
C THR A 131 -6.79 -44.08 -7.79
N ARG A 132 -6.25 -44.22 -6.57
CA ARG A 132 -6.02 -45.53 -5.94
C ARG A 132 -7.31 -46.33 -5.77
N MET A 133 -8.39 -45.67 -5.36
CA MET A 133 -9.71 -46.31 -5.23
C MET A 133 -10.22 -46.79 -6.58
N ALA A 134 -10.04 -45.99 -7.64
CA ALA A 134 -10.45 -46.34 -9.00
C ALA A 134 -9.59 -47.45 -9.64
N GLU A 135 -8.32 -47.60 -9.26
CA GLU A 135 -7.46 -48.71 -9.68
C GLU A 135 -7.80 -50.01 -8.94
N LYS A 136 -8.03 -49.92 -7.63
CA LYS A 136 -8.40 -51.08 -6.80
C LYS A 136 -9.77 -51.64 -7.15
N GLY A 137 -10.72 -50.81 -7.59
CA GLY A 137 -12.02 -51.27 -8.08
C GLY A 137 -12.01 -51.87 -9.49
N ARG A 138 -10.86 -51.87 -10.18
CA ARG A 138 -10.67 -52.49 -11.51
C ARG A 138 -9.97 -53.85 -11.46
N GLN A 139 -9.58 -54.32 -10.27
CA GLN A 139 -9.08 -55.68 -10.01
C GLN A 139 -10.20 -56.53 -9.41
#